data_AF-A0A1C5CKB2-F1
#
_entry.id   AF-A0A1C5CKB2-F1
#
_cell.length_a   1.000
_cell.length_b   1.000
_cell.length_c   1.000
_cell.angle_alpha   90.00
_cell.angle_beta   90.00
_cell.angle_gamma   90.00
#
_symmetry.space_group_name_H-M   'P 1'
#
loop_
_entity.id
_entity.type
_entity.pdbx_description
1 polymer ?
#
loop_
_entity_poly.entity_id
_entity_poly.type
_entity_poly.pdbx_seq_one_letter_code
_entity_poly.pdbx_strand_id
1 'polypeptide(L)'
;MPTAAERRRHYQDFTTEIRDLCTDPGVRRDLRDGRGRPVKECLRMHKYLTVRTAGHGQRHAHYTVASLIALADPLEAQRTRPTPAPRPRQTAGELAVPPSSAVLCLPSVTDPGGTPAAPPAAEDPPPSPPDAPGPGQPDSALYTTAAWRKRPNLGVTLARAVRRAAFNEDRTDALLHVIVRVGDDHLHQHLLPSLTDRLLRAELAWDWPVLLDDLAARVFDPDQVATRWLDAFYLTLNPIKD
;
A
#
# COMPACT_ATOMS: atom_id res chain seq x y z
N MET A 1 18.61 -9.70 9.78
CA MET A 1 17.31 -9.01 9.92
C MET A 1 17.35 -7.77 9.03
N PRO A 2 16.30 -7.47 8.24
CA PRO A 2 16.28 -6.29 7.39
C PRO A 2 16.29 -5.00 8.23
N THR A 3 17.09 -4.03 7.78
CA THR A 3 17.19 -2.68 8.36
C THR A 3 15.86 -1.92 8.29
N ALA A 4 15.74 -0.83 9.03
CA ALA A 4 14.54 0.00 8.98
C ALA A 4 14.30 0.63 7.59
N ALA A 5 15.37 0.97 6.86
CA ALA A 5 15.26 1.52 5.51
C ALA A 5 14.76 0.47 4.51
N GLU A 6 15.31 -0.76 4.55
CA GLU A 6 14.85 -1.86 3.68
C GLU A 6 13.39 -2.22 3.94
N ARG A 7 12.95 -2.29 5.22
CA ARG A 7 11.53 -2.55 5.54
C ARG A 7 10.59 -1.47 5.00
N ARG A 8 10.98 -0.19 5.12
CA ARG A 8 10.18 0.95 4.61
C ARG A 8 10.11 0.98 3.09
N ARG A 9 11.21 0.65 2.41
CA ARG A 9 11.24 0.44 0.96
C ARG A 9 10.29 -0.69 0.58
N HIS A 10 10.40 -1.84 1.21
CA HIS A 10 9.48 -2.98 1.01
C HIS A 10 8.01 -2.58 1.23
N TYR A 11 7.67 -1.80 2.26
CA TYR A 11 6.30 -1.33 2.46
C TYR A 11 5.82 -0.38 1.35
N GLN A 12 6.71 0.44 0.80
CA GLN A 12 6.39 1.30 -0.35
C GLN A 12 6.16 0.48 -1.63
N ASP A 13 7.09 -0.43 -1.95
CA ASP A 13 7.03 -1.33 -3.10
C ASP A 13 5.77 -2.21 -3.03
N PHE A 14 5.53 -2.86 -1.88
CA PHE A 14 4.33 -3.67 -1.61
C PHE A 14 3.03 -2.90 -1.88
N THR A 15 2.84 -1.71 -1.33
CA THR A 15 1.58 -0.96 -1.53
C THR A 15 1.39 -0.48 -2.97
N THR A 16 2.47 -0.32 -3.72
CA THR A 16 2.44 0.00 -5.16
C THR A 16 1.97 -1.23 -5.92
N GLU A 17 2.59 -2.40 -5.71
CA GLU A 17 2.17 -3.66 -6.32
C GLU A 17 0.72 -4.04 -6.00
N ILE A 18 0.22 -3.77 -4.79
CA ILE A 18 -1.19 -4.05 -4.45
C ILE A 18 -2.14 -3.11 -5.21
N ARG A 19 -1.78 -1.84 -5.43
CA ARG A 19 -2.58 -0.93 -6.27
C ARG A 19 -2.63 -1.43 -7.71
N ASP A 20 -1.50 -1.82 -8.28
CA ASP A 20 -1.42 -2.36 -9.64
C ASP A 20 -2.25 -3.65 -9.76
N LEU A 21 -2.19 -4.54 -8.77
CA LEU A 21 -3.04 -5.73 -8.70
C LEU A 21 -4.55 -5.41 -8.60
N CYS A 22 -4.93 -4.30 -7.98
CA CYS A 22 -6.34 -3.90 -7.85
C CYS A 22 -6.96 -3.39 -9.15
N THR A 23 -6.16 -3.15 -10.20
CA THR A 23 -6.66 -2.85 -11.55
C THR A 23 -7.51 -4.00 -12.12
N ASP A 24 -7.21 -5.25 -11.75
CA ASP A 24 -8.06 -6.42 -12.02
C ASP A 24 -9.25 -6.45 -11.01
N PRO A 25 -10.51 -6.34 -11.49
CA PRO A 25 -11.68 -6.33 -10.61
C PRO A 25 -11.89 -7.62 -9.80
N GLY A 26 -11.44 -8.76 -10.30
CA GLY A 26 -11.50 -10.06 -9.64
C GLY A 26 -10.46 -10.17 -8.52
N VAL A 27 -9.21 -9.78 -8.79
CA VAL A 27 -8.14 -9.69 -7.76
C VAL A 27 -8.56 -8.74 -6.65
N ARG A 28 -9.03 -7.53 -7.01
CA ARG A 28 -9.53 -6.54 -6.05
C ARG A 28 -10.68 -7.06 -5.19
N ARG A 29 -11.61 -7.82 -5.77
CA ARG A 29 -12.70 -8.46 -5.01
C ARG A 29 -12.14 -9.45 -3.99
N ASP A 30 -11.29 -10.38 -4.42
CA ASP A 30 -10.68 -11.39 -3.55
C ASP A 30 -9.85 -10.76 -2.41
N LEU A 31 -9.18 -9.62 -2.66
CA LEU A 31 -8.48 -8.84 -1.62
C LEU A 31 -9.45 -8.15 -0.66
N ARG A 32 -10.46 -7.44 -1.18
CA ARG A 32 -11.44 -6.71 -0.37
C ARG A 32 -12.29 -7.63 0.51
N ASP A 33 -12.61 -8.84 0.05
CA ASP A 33 -13.43 -9.82 0.78
C ASP A 33 -12.69 -10.39 2.02
N GLY A 34 -11.36 -10.21 2.12
CA GLY A 34 -10.55 -10.49 3.32
C GLY A 34 -10.52 -9.37 4.36
N ARG A 35 -11.22 -8.26 4.15
CA ARG A 35 -11.28 -7.11 5.08
C ARG A 35 -11.82 -7.53 6.44
N GLY A 36 -11.05 -7.27 7.48
CA GLY A 36 -11.41 -7.54 8.86
C GLY A 36 -11.38 -9.01 9.27
N ARG A 37 -10.77 -9.89 8.46
CA ARG A 37 -10.59 -11.32 8.74
C ARG A 37 -9.15 -11.62 9.21
N PRO A 38 -8.95 -12.58 10.12
CA PRO A 38 -7.61 -13.03 10.48
C PRO A 38 -6.95 -13.75 9.31
N VAL A 39 -5.61 -13.65 9.19
CA VAL A 39 -4.81 -14.16 8.05
C VAL A 39 -5.16 -15.60 7.64
N LYS A 40 -5.42 -16.47 8.62
CA LYS A 40 -5.77 -17.90 8.43
C LYS A 40 -7.07 -18.13 7.62
N GLU A 41 -7.97 -17.15 7.59
CA GLU A 41 -9.25 -17.22 6.86
C GLU A 41 -9.18 -16.56 5.47
N CYS A 42 -8.08 -15.84 5.17
CA CYS A 42 -7.91 -15.09 3.92
C CYS A 42 -7.35 -15.96 2.78
N LEU A 43 -7.87 -17.17 2.61
CA LEU A 43 -7.35 -18.18 1.67
C LEU A 43 -7.24 -17.66 0.22
N ARG A 44 -8.22 -16.86 -0.24
CA ARG A 44 -8.20 -16.29 -1.59
C ARG A 44 -7.14 -15.21 -1.80
N MET A 45 -6.80 -14.45 -0.75
CA MET A 45 -5.73 -13.46 -0.78
C MET A 45 -4.35 -14.13 -0.83
N HIS A 46 -4.22 -15.32 -0.23
CA HIS A 46 -2.95 -16.02 -0.03
C HIS A 46 -2.16 -16.19 -1.34
N LYS A 47 -2.84 -16.56 -2.43
CA LYS A 47 -2.24 -16.73 -3.77
C LYS A 47 -1.60 -15.45 -4.33
N TYR A 48 -2.06 -14.27 -3.90
CA TYR A 48 -1.50 -12.97 -4.31
C TYR A 48 -0.43 -12.44 -3.34
N LEU A 49 -0.64 -12.64 -2.03
CA LEU A 49 0.15 -12.01 -0.98
C LEU A 49 1.34 -12.84 -0.48
N THR A 50 1.33 -14.16 -0.62
CA THR A 50 2.36 -15.01 0.03
C THR A 50 3.75 -14.80 -0.55
N VAL A 51 3.89 -14.67 -1.87
CA VAL A 51 5.18 -14.34 -2.51
C VAL A 51 5.66 -12.95 -2.06
N ARG A 52 4.75 -11.98 -2.04
CA ARG A 52 5.01 -10.57 -1.66
C ARG A 52 5.28 -10.34 -0.18
N THR A 53 4.93 -11.29 0.68
CA THR A 53 5.17 -11.25 2.13
C THR A 53 6.19 -12.29 2.59
N ALA A 54 6.84 -12.99 1.65
CA ALA A 54 7.93 -13.91 1.94
C ALA A 54 9.13 -13.13 2.52
N GLY A 55 9.82 -13.72 3.51
CA GLY A 55 10.94 -13.09 4.22
C GLY A 55 10.56 -11.90 5.14
N HIS A 56 9.32 -11.41 5.09
CA HIS A 56 8.88 -10.23 5.82
C HIS A 56 7.97 -10.59 7.00
N GLY A 57 8.19 -9.91 8.14
CA GLY A 57 7.39 -10.07 9.34
C GLY A 57 5.98 -9.48 9.21
N GLN A 58 5.14 -9.72 10.21
CA GLN A 58 3.83 -9.09 10.37
C GLN A 58 2.88 -9.26 9.16
N ARG A 59 2.59 -10.52 8.82
CA ARG A 59 1.61 -10.89 7.78
C ARG A 59 0.22 -10.27 8.02
N HIS A 60 -0.22 -10.11 9.27
CA HIS A 60 -1.55 -9.55 9.58
C HIS A 60 -1.67 -8.08 9.14
N ALA A 61 -0.62 -7.28 9.34
CA ALA A 61 -0.57 -5.90 8.87
C ALA A 61 -0.60 -5.82 7.33
N HIS A 62 0.21 -6.63 6.63
CA HIS A 62 0.21 -6.69 5.16
C HIS A 62 -1.15 -7.08 4.58
N TYR A 63 -1.80 -8.11 5.13
CA TYR A 63 -3.12 -8.57 4.68
C TYR A 63 -4.18 -7.50 4.95
N THR A 64 -4.14 -6.85 6.13
CA THR A 64 -5.06 -5.75 6.45
C THR A 64 -4.91 -4.60 5.46
N VAL A 65 -3.69 -4.09 5.27
CA VAL A 65 -3.42 -2.96 4.37
C VAL A 65 -3.80 -3.30 2.93
N ALA A 66 -3.55 -4.53 2.46
CA ALA A 66 -3.99 -4.95 1.14
C ALA A 66 -5.53 -4.94 0.98
N SER A 67 -6.27 -5.42 1.99
CA SER A 67 -7.74 -5.36 2.02
C SER A 67 -8.28 -3.92 2.02
N LEU A 68 -7.57 -2.99 2.68
CA LEU A 68 -7.96 -1.58 2.75
C LEU A 68 -7.63 -0.81 1.46
N ILE A 69 -6.51 -1.11 0.81
CA ILE A 69 -6.19 -0.57 -0.53
C ILE A 69 -7.25 -1.04 -1.54
N ALA A 70 -7.61 -2.33 -1.54
CA ALA A 70 -8.63 -2.89 -2.42
C ALA A 70 -10.05 -2.33 -2.17
N LEU A 71 -10.31 -1.78 -0.98
CA LEU A 71 -11.52 -1.01 -0.66
C LEU A 71 -11.45 0.43 -1.18
N ALA A 72 -10.28 1.07 -1.08
CA ALA A 72 -10.06 2.46 -1.45
C ALA A 72 -10.00 2.69 -2.96
N ASP A 73 -9.34 1.80 -3.70
CA ASP A 73 -9.02 1.96 -5.12
C ASP A 73 -10.21 2.39 -6.01
N PRO A 74 -11.41 1.79 -5.94
CA PRO A 74 -12.55 2.24 -6.75
C PRO A 74 -13.00 3.66 -6.44
N LEU A 75 -12.76 4.16 -5.22
CA LEU A 75 -13.09 5.53 -4.80
C LEU A 75 -11.96 6.49 -5.19
N GLU A 76 -10.69 6.09 -5.07
CA GLU A 76 -9.55 6.90 -5.53
C GLU A 76 -9.64 7.10 -7.07
N ALA A 77 -9.90 6.03 -7.82
CA ALA A 77 -10.10 6.06 -9.27
C ALA A 77 -11.31 6.88 -9.72
N GLN A 78 -12.38 6.97 -8.91
CA GLN A 78 -13.50 7.87 -9.18
C GLN A 78 -13.15 9.34 -8.97
N ARG A 79 -12.29 9.67 -8.00
CA ARG A 79 -11.83 11.05 -7.74
C ARG A 79 -10.79 11.53 -8.76
N THR A 80 -9.89 10.65 -9.22
CA THR A 80 -8.88 11.00 -10.23
C THR A 80 -9.43 11.01 -11.66
N ARG A 81 -10.62 10.44 -11.89
CA ARG A 81 -11.30 10.53 -13.18
C ARG A 81 -11.60 11.99 -13.51
N PRO A 82 -11.08 12.53 -14.63
CA PRO A 82 -11.47 13.87 -15.08
C PRO A 82 -12.99 13.92 -15.25
N THR A 83 -13.65 14.90 -14.62
CA THR A 83 -15.09 15.13 -14.82
C THR A 83 -15.34 15.25 -16.33
N PRO A 84 -16.10 14.33 -16.95
CA PRO A 84 -16.37 14.43 -18.37
C PRO A 84 -17.14 15.72 -18.60
N ALA A 85 -16.58 16.61 -19.43
CA ALA A 85 -17.24 17.86 -19.80
C ALA A 85 -18.68 17.56 -20.26
N PRO A 86 -19.66 18.40 -19.88
CA PRO A 86 -21.06 18.15 -20.20
C PRO A 86 -21.19 18.02 -21.73
N ARG A 87 -21.51 16.80 -22.19
CA ARG A 87 -21.66 16.55 -23.62
C ARG A 87 -22.79 17.45 -24.16
N PRO A 88 -22.58 18.20 -25.26
CA PRO A 88 -23.70 18.83 -25.93
C PRO A 88 -24.71 17.74 -26.32
N ARG A 89 -26.01 18.01 -26.13
CA ARG A 89 -27.08 17.08 -26.52
C ARG A 89 -27.00 16.84 -28.02
N GLN A 90 -26.50 15.68 -28.42
CA GLN A 90 -26.66 15.19 -29.78
C GLN A 90 -28.07 14.60 -29.91
N THR A 91 -28.87 15.23 -30.76
CA THR A 91 -30.13 14.67 -31.28
C THR A 91 -29.86 13.41 -32.11
N ALA A 92 -30.87 12.53 -32.18
CA ALA A 92 -30.73 11.18 -32.69
C ALA A 92 -30.44 11.06 -34.20
N GLY A 93 -29.93 9.89 -34.60
CA GLY A 93 -29.52 9.48 -35.96
C GLY A 93 -28.06 9.02 -35.97
N GLU A 94 -27.66 7.89 -36.55
CA GLU A 94 -28.40 6.82 -37.24
C GLU A 94 -27.59 5.49 -37.19
N LEU A 95 -28.13 4.39 -37.71
CA LEU A 95 -27.55 3.03 -37.64
C LEU A 95 -26.24 2.85 -38.44
N ALA A 96 -25.29 2.04 -37.92
CA ALA A 96 -24.45 1.12 -38.73
C ALA A 96 -23.63 0.11 -37.87
N VAL A 97 -23.61 -1.18 -38.27
CA VAL A 97 -22.88 -2.34 -37.70
C VAL A 97 -22.77 -3.43 -38.82
N PRO A 98 -21.83 -4.42 -38.85
CA PRO A 98 -20.40 -4.47 -38.49
C PRO A 98 -19.57 -4.46 -39.81
N PRO A 99 -18.86 -5.50 -40.38
CA PRO A 99 -18.18 -6.74 -39.90
C PRO A 99 -16.67 -6.51 -39.61
N SER A 100 -15.79 -7.41 -39.13
CA SER A 100 -15.69 -8.88 -38.91
C SER A 100 -15.10 -9.77 -40.02
N SER A 101 -13.82 -10.17 -39.88
CA SER A 101 -13.12 -11.41 -40.35
C SER A 101 -11.61 -11.25 -40.02
N ALA A 102 -10.84 -12.15 -39.40
CA ALA A 102 -10.69 -13.63 -39.44
C ALA A 102 -9.84 -14.17 -40.62
N VAL A 103 -8.83 -15.02 -40.33
CA VAL A 103 -8.05 -16.02 -41.14
C VAL A 103 -6.65 -16.21 -40.49
N LEU A 104 -6.30 -17.36 -39.85
CA LEU A 104 -5.53 -18.56 -40.34
C LEU A 104 -4.09 -18.23 -40.87
N CYS A 105 -3.02 -19.04 -40.78
CA CYS A 105 -2.63 -20.27 -40.05
C CYS A 105 -1.09 -20.51 -40.22
N LEU A 106 -0.41 -21.16 -39.24
CA LEU A 106 0.70 -22.20 -39.26
C LEU A 106 1.67 -22.38 -40.48
N PRO A 107 2.84 -23.12 -40.38
CA PRO A 107 3.57 -23.71 -39.23
C PRO A 107 5.14 -23.60 -39.23
N SER A 108 5.73 -24.12 -38.14
CA SER A 108 7.07 -24.73 -37.87
C SER A 108 8.20 -24.89 -38.91
N VAL A 109 9.45 -24.75 -38.43
CA VAL A 109 10.64 -25.57 -38.76
C VAL A 109 11.45 -25.84 -37.47
N THR A 110 12.17 -26.98 -37.39
CA THR A 110 12.77 -27.55 -36.17
C THR A 110 14.28 -27.82 -36.31
N ASP A 111 15.01 -27.75 -35.18
CA ASP A 111 16.27 -28.50 -34.85
C ASP A 111 17.59 -28.19 -35.62
N PRO A 112 18.77 -28.69 -35.17
CA PRO A 112 19.19 -29.09 -33.80
C PRO A 112 20.59 -28.61 -33.34
N GLY A 113 20.86 -28.67 -32.03
CA GLY A 113 22.13 -29.15 -31.45
C GLY A 113 23.37 -28.22 -31.35
N GLY A 114 24.08 -28.28 -30.20
CA GLY A 114 25.42 -27.67 -30.08
C GLY A 114 25.94 -27.31 -28.67
N THR A 115 26.05 -28.27 -27.75
CA THR A 115 26.81 -28.10 -26.48
C THR A 115 28.16 -28.81 -26.63
N PRO A 116 29.32 -28.17 -26.34
CA PRO A 116 30.02 -28.53 -25.09
C PRO A 116 30.94 -27.46 -24.42
N ALA A 117 31.07 -27.63 -23.10
CA ALA A 117 32.29 -27.51 -22.27
C ALA A 117 33.02 -26.14 -22.05
N ALA A 118 33.12 -25.78 -20.76
CA ALA A 118 34.24 -25.04 -20.13
C ALA A 118 35.49 -25.97 -20.00
N PRO A 119 36.72 -25.57 -19.55
CA PRO A 119 37.09 -24.65 -18.45
C PRO A 119 38.32 -23.75 -18.85
N PRO A 120 39.25 -23.23 -17.98
CA PRO A 120 39.41 -23.25 -16.52
C PRO A 120 39.70 -21.88 -15.85
N ALA A 121 40.15 -21.92 -14.59
CA ALA A 121 40.22 -20.81 -13.63
C ALA A 121 41.61 -20.15 -13.45
N ALA A 122 41.58 -18.85 -13.13
CA ALA A 122 42.56 -17.98 -12.47
C ALA A 122 41.85 -16.60 -12.31
N GLU A 123 42.00 -15.75 -11.30
CA GLU A 123 42.87 -15.68 -10.10
C GLU A 123 42.14 -14.85 -9.01
N ASP A 124 42.59 -14.91 -7.75
CA ASP A 124 42.04 -14.13 -6.63
C ASP A 124 42.34 -12.62 -6.77
N PRO A 125 41.35 -11.71 -6.75
CA PRO A 125 41.59 -10.28 -6.54
C PRO A 125 41.84 -9.99 -5.04
N PRO A 126 42.71 -9.02 -4.71
CA PRO A 126 43.05 -8.71 -3.32
C PRO A 126 41.86 -8.19 -2.51
N PRO A 127 41.85 -8.36 -1.17
CA PRO A 127 40.74 -7.97 -0.32
C PRO A 127 40.50 -6.46 -0.39
N SER A 128 39.31 -6.07 -0.84
CA SER A 128 38.86 -4.67 -0.81
C SER A 128 38.61 -4.22 0.64
N PRO A 129 39.00 -2.98 1.01
CA PRO A 129 38.74 -2.45 2.34
C PRO A 129 37.23 -2.26 2.59
N PRO A 130 36.76 -2.31 3.84
CA PRO A 130 35.35 -2.19 4.16
C PRO A 130 34.80 -0.77 3.94
N ASP A 131 33.58 -0.72 3.42
CA ASP A 131 32.64 0.41 3.43
C ASP A 131 33.12 1.77 2.87
N ALA A 132 33.48 1.79 1.60
CA ALA A 132 33.19 2.96 0.77
C ALA A 132 31.73 2.89 0.27
N PRO A 133 30.84 3.84 0.59
CA PRO A 133 29.47 3.82 0.09
C PRO A 133 29.46 3.99 -1.44
N GLY A 134 28.98 2.96 -2.15
CA GLY A 134 28.98 2.94 -3.61
C GLY A 134 28.17 4.09 -4.23
N PRO A 135 28.62 4.67 -5.37
CA PRO A 135 27.95 5.79 -6.02
C PRO A 135 26.66 5.32 -6.72
N GLY A 136 25.54 5.18 -5.99
CA GLY A 136 24.33 4.64 -6.61
C GLY A 136 23.07 4.44 -5.77
N GLN A 137 22.84 5.17 -4.67
CA GLN A 137 21.56 5.01 -3.94
C GLN A 137 20.88 6.30 -3.44
N PRO A 138 20.48 7.21 -4.36
CA PRO A 138 19.73 8.43 -4.02
C PRO A 138 18.42 8.14 -3.28
N ASP A 139 17.73 7.04 -3.60
CA ASP A 139 16.44 6.68 -2.99
C ASP A 139 16.54 6.32 -1.50
N SER A 140 17.73 5.93 -1.00
CA SER A 140 17.92 5.56 0.42
C SER A 140 17.58 6.72 1.36
N ALA A 141 17.80 7.96 0.93
CA ALA A 141 17.48 9.16 1.68
C ALA A 141 15.98 9.26 2.06
N LEU A 142 15.08 8.77 1.19
CA LEU A 142 13.63 8.80 1.41
C LEU A 142 13.17 7.84 2.53
N TYR A 143 13.94 6.78 2.78
CA TYR A 143 13.64 5.75 3.78
C TYR A 143 14.34 5.99 5.13
N THR A 144 15.13 7.08 5.23
CA THR A 144 15.70 7.55 6.50
C THR A 144 14.59 7.84 7.52
N THR A 145 14.89 7.65 8.81
CA THR A 145 13.88 7.88 9.88
C THR A 145 13.39 9.33 9.90
N ALA A 146 14.26 10.31 9.62
CA ALA A 146 13.88 11.72 9.57
C ALA A 146 12.94 12.03 8.38
N ALA A 147 13.19 11.49 7.19
CA ALA A 147 12.29 11.66 6.04
C ALA A 147 10.95 10.94 6.27
N TRP A 148 11.01 9.69 6.72
CA TRP A 148 9.82 8.86 6.94
C TRP A 148 8.89 9.43 8.02
N ARG A 149 9.43 9.96 9.13
CA ARG A 149 8.65 10.58 10.21
C ARG A 149 7.94 11.88 9.80
N LYS A 150 8.30 12.51 8.66
CA LYS A 150 7.58 13.68 8.10
C LYS A 150 6.33 13.30 7.29
N ARG A 151 6.17 12.02 6.93
CA ARG A 151 5.00 11.53 6.19
C ARG A 151 3.75 11.48 7.10
N PRO A 152 2.54 11.70 6.58
CA PRO A 152 1.33 11.74 7.40
C PRO A 152 0.94 10.35 7.92
N ASN A 153 0.94 10.19 9.23
CA ASN A 153 0.47 8.97 9.91
C ASN A 153 -1.05 9.02 10.20
N LEU A 154 -1.56 8.05 10.98
CA LEU A 154 -2.95 8.02 11.45
C LEU A 154 -3.37 9.34 12.11
N GLY A 155 -2.59 9.84 13.07
CA GLY A 155 -2.88 11.06 13.82
C GLY A 155 -3.01 12.30 12.92
N VAL A 156 -2.04 12.50 12.01
CA VAL A 156 -2.12 13.59 11.02
C VAL A 156 -3.37 13.46 10.14
N THR A 157 -3.74 12.24 9.77
CA THR A 157 -4.91 11.96 8.90
C THR A 157 -6.23 12.28 9.63
N LEU A 158 -6.35 11.90 10.90
CA LEU A 158 -7.51 12.23 11.75
C LEU A 158 -7.61 13.73 12.03
N ALA A 159 -6.51 14.41 12.33
CA ALA A 159 -6.50 15.86 12.56
C ALA A 159 -6.87 16.64 11.27
N ARG A 160 -6.44 16.15 10.09
CA ARG A 160 -6.92 16.66 8.80
C ARG A 160 -8.40 16.44 8.59
N ALA A 161 -8.97 15.33 9.08
CA ALA A 161 -10.41 15.06 9.00
C ALA A 161 -11.24 16.05 9.83
N VAL A 162 -10.79 16.36 11.06
CA VAL A 162 -11.40 17.41 11.90
C VAL A 162 -11.35 18.76 11.19
N ARG A 163 -10.16 19.15 10.71
CA ARG A 163 -9.93 20.48 10.12
C ARG A 163 -10.54 20.70 8.72
N ARG A 164 -10.81 19.64 7.95
CA ARG A 164 -11.20 19.76 6.51
C ARG A 164 -12.48 19.04 6.12
N ALA A 165 -12.92 18.06 6.89
CA ALA A 165 -14.05 17.19 6.53
C ALA A 165 -15.15 17.16 7.60
N ALA A 166 -15.23 18.19 8.45
CA ALA A 166 -16.24 18.38 9.48
C ALA A 166 -16.38 17.20 10.47
N PHE A 167 -15.30 16.47 10.76
CA PHE A 167 -15.30 15.52 11.87
C PHE A 167 -15.34 16.32 13.18
N ASN A 168 -16.24 15.96 14.10
CA ASN A 168 -16.22 16.53 15.45
C ASN A 168 -14.91 16.14 16.17
N GLU A 169 -14.27 17.13 16.79
CA GLU A 169 -12.96 17.00 17.42
C GLU A 169 -12.99 16.03 18.60
N ASP A 170 -13.86 16.27 19.60
CA ASP A 170 -13.99 15.45 20.82
C ASP A 170 -14.23 13.96 20.50
N ARG A 171 -15.09 13.68 19.51
CA ARG A 171 -15.40 12.31 19.08
C ARG A 171 -14.25 11.66 18.31
N THR A 172 -13.41 12.46 17.65
CA THR A 172 -12.23 11.96 16.92
C THR A 172 -11.06 11.72 17.88
N ASP A 173 -10.88 12.60 18.86
CA ASP A 173 -9.97 12.46 19.99
C ASP A 173 -10.30 11.18 20.80
N ALA A 174 -11.54 11.05 21.26
CA ALA A 174 -12.00 9.85 21.98
C ALA A 174 -11.84 8.56 21.16
N LEU A 175 -12.07 8.61 19.84
CA LEU A 175 -11.81 7.49 18.93
C LEU A 175 -10.32 7.16 18.84
N LEU A 176 -9.44 8.15 18.79
CA LEU A 176 -7.99 7.93 18.78
C LEU A 176 -7.52 7.31 20.10
N HIS A 177 -8.01 7.78 21.25
CA HIS A 177 -7.75 7.17 22.56
C HIS A 177 -8.21 5.71 22.67
N VAL A 178 -9.31 5.34 22.02
CA VAL A 178 -9.73 3.93 21.89
C VAL A 178 -8.76 3.15 20.99
N ILE A 179 -8.43 3.69 19.80
CA ILE A 179 -7.55 3.02 18.82
C ILE A 179 -6.17 2.72 19.41
N VAL A 180 -5.57 3.66 20.16
CA VAL A 180 -4.23 3.44 20.73
C VAL A 180 -4.19 2.36 21.81
N ARG A 181 -5.29 2.17 22.56
CA ARG A 181 -5.39 1.21 23.69
C ARG A 181 -5.84 -0.19 23.30
N VAL A 182 -6.44 -0.37 22.14
CA VAL A 182 -7.10 -1.63 21.75
C VAL A 182 -6.09 -2.71 21.31
N GLY A 183 -6.39 -3.99 21.52
CA GLY A 183 -5.55 -5.08 21.01
C GLY A 183 -5.47 -5.09 19.47
N ASP A 184 -4.33 -5.52 18.92
CA ASP A 184 -4.07 -5.52 17.47
C ASP A 184 -5.16 -6.25 16.67
N ASP A 185 -5.64 -7.39 17.14
CA ASP A 185 -6.71 -8.14 16.45
C ASP A 185 -7.97 -7.30 16.26
N HIS A 186 -8.41 -6.57 17.28
CA HIS A 186 -9.61 -5.73 17.17
C HIS A 186 -9.35 -4.47 16.31
N LEU A 187 -8.13 -3.95 16.33
CA LEU A 187 -7.69 -2.87 15.45
C LEU A 187 -7.80 -3.28 13.98
N HIS A 188 -7.25 -4.45 13.63
CA HIS A 188 -7.27 -5.04 12.29
C HIS A 188 -8.69 -5.48 11.85
N GLN A 189 -9.46 -6.09 12.75
CA GLN A 189 -10.75 -6.71 12.41
C GLN A 189 -11.90 -5.71 12.30
N HIS A 190 -11.95 -4.67 13.16
CA HIS A 190 -13.14 -3.82 13.29
C HIS A 190 -12.86 -2.33 13.10
N LEU A 191 -11.84 -1.79 13.77
CA LEU A 191 -11.62 -0.34 13.81
C LEU A 191 -11.05 0.21 12.50
N LEU A 192 -9.97 -0.39 11.97
CA LEU A 192 -9.39 0.06 10.70
C LEU A 192 -10.38 -0.04 9.52
N PRO A 193 -11.10 -1.16 9.29
CA PRO A 193 -12.13 -1.22 8.24
C PRO A 193 -13.18 -0.12 8.34
N SER A 194 -13.70 0.15 9.54
CA SER A 194 -14.77 1.13 9.78
C SER A 194 -14.27 2.57 9.65
N LEU A 195 -13.04 2.84 10.12
CA LEU A 195 -12.41 4.14 10.00
C LEU A 195 -12.02 4.46 8.55
N THR A 196 -11.47 3.48 7.83
CA THR A 196 -11.12 3.65 6.41
C THR A 196 -12.36 3.96 5.57
N ASP A 197 -13.49 3.27 5.75
CA ASP A 197 -14.74 3.60 5.04
C ASP A 197 -15.19 5.05 5.31
N ARG A 198 -15.10 5.50 6.58
CA ARG A 198 -15.46 6.88 6.97
C ARG A 198 -14.53 7.93 6.36
N LEU A 199 -13.22 7.70 6.38
CA LEU A 199 -12.23 8.63 5.81
C LEU A 199 -12.30 8.69 4.28
N LEU A 200 -12.60 7.56 3.61
CA LEU A 200 -12.79 7.53 2.17
C LEU A 200 -14.05 8.27 1.73
N ARG A 201 -15.15 8.21 2.49
CA ARG A 201 -16.34 9.05 2.28
C ARG A 201 -16.06 10.54 2.47
N ALA A 202 -15.07 10.86 3.31
CA ALA A 202 -14.58 12.21 3.58
C ALA A 202 -13.47 12.67 2.60
N GLU A 203 -13.22 11.91 1.53
CA GLU A 203 -12.20 12.16 0.51
C GLU A 203 -10.75 12.26 1.02
N LEU A 204 -10.47 11.66 2.18
CA LEU A 204 -9.14 11.63 2.78
C LEU A 204 -8.41 10.33 2.40
N ALA A 205 -7.25 10.49 1.78
CA ALA A 205 -6.34 9.41 1.42
C ALA A 205 -5.41 9.04 2.58
N TRP A 206 -5.04 7.76 2.63
CA TRP A 206 -4.05 7.22 3.56
C TRP A 206 -2.66 7.18 2.95
N ASP A 207 -1.63 7.40 3.76
CA ASP A 207 -0.27 6.98 3.42
C ASP A 207 -0.11 5.48 3.80
N TRP A 208 -0.51 4.60 2.88
CA TRP A 208 -0.52 3.14 3.12
C TRP A 208 0.83 2.55 3.57
N PRO A 209 2.00 2.95 3.01
CA PRO A 209 3.30 2.52 3.51
C PRO A 209 3.53 2.89 4.99
N VAL A 210 3.14 4.10 5.41
CA VAL A 210 3.30 4.54 6.81
C VAL A 210 2.34 3.78 7.71
N LEU A 211 1.08 3.58 7.30
CA LEU A 211 0.14 2.75 8.05
C LEU A 211 0.65 1.31 8.20
N LEU A 212 1.30 0.74 7.19
CA LEU A 212 1.90 -0.59 7.25
C LEU A 212 3.12 -0.65 8.18
N ASP A 213 4.04 0.32 8.13
CA ASP A 213 5.18 0.45 9.06
C ASP A 213 4.68 0.58 10.51
N ASP A 214 3.65 1.41 10.73
CA ASP A 214 3.07 1.66 12.05
C ASP A 214 2.41 0.41 12.64
N LEU A 215 1.60 -0.31 11.85
CA LEU A 215 0.97 -1.55 12.29
C LEU A 215 1.98 -2.69 12.48
N ALA A 216 3.04 -2.75 11.66
CA ALA A 216 4.10 -3.73 11.84
C ALA A 216 4.97 -3.44 13.09
N ALA A 217 5.18 -2.17 13.42
CA ALA A 217 5.89 -1.75 14.63
C ALA A 217 5.06 -1.97 15.91
N ARG A 218 3.73 -1.77 15.84
CA ARG A 218 2.82 -1.83 17.00
C ARG A 218 2.85 -3.17 17.74
N VAL A 219 3.05 -4.27 17.02
CA VAL A 219 3.16 -5.63 17.58
C VAL A 219 4.40 -5.79 18.49
N PHE A 220 5.41 -4.93 18.35
CA PHE A 220 6.63 -4.95 19.16
C PHE A 220 6.68 -3.81 20.20
N ASP A 221 6.17 -2.63 19.84
CA ASP A 221 6.18 -1.43 20.70
C ASP A 221 4.88 -0.64 20.46
N PRO A 222 3.77 -1.05 21.12
CA PRO A 222 2.48 -0.41 20.92
C PRO A 222 2.42 1.00 21.50
N ASP A 223 3.13 1.26 22.59
CA ASP A 223 3.13 2.54 23.30
C ASP A 223 3.89 3.62 22.52
N GLN A 224 5.01 3.30 21.85
CA GLN A 224 5.68 4.25 20.97
C GLN A 224 4.83 4.60 19.74
N VAL A 225 4.12 3.63 19.16
CA VAL A 225 3.21 3.89 18.03
C VAL A 225 2.02 4.73 18.49
N ALA A 226 1.44 4.42 19.64
CA ALA A 226 0.37 5.19 20.28
C ALA A 226 0.77 6.65 20.52
N THR A 227 1.90 6.87 21.18
CA THR A 227 2.46 8.20 21.48
C THR A 227 2.63 9.00 20.19
N ARG A 228 3.28 8.42 19.17
CA ARG A 228 3.49 9.07 17.86
C ARG A 228 2.19 9.39 17.12
N TRP A 229 1.13 8.61 17.30
CA TRP A 229 -0.18 8.93 16.72
C TRP A 229 -0.88 10.07 17.47
N LEU A 230 -0.80 10.10 18.81
CA LEU A 230 -1.35 11.18 19.64
C LEU A 230 -0.61 12.51 19.40
N ASP A 231 0.73 12.51 19.48
CA ASP A 231 1.57 13.69 19.22
C ASP A 231 1.24 14.29 17.84
N ALA A 232 1.22 13.45 16.80
CA ALA A 232 0.96 13.90 15.44
C ALA A 232 -0.47 14.41 15.23
N PHE A 233 -1.45 13.93 15.99
CA PHE A 233 -2.81 14.46 16.01
C PHE A 233 -2.84 15.86 16.64
N TYR A 234 -2.37 16.00 17.88
CA TYR A 234 -2.43 17.27 18.61
C TYR A 234 -1.55 18.37 17.99
N LEU A 235 -0.35 18.05 17.50
CA LEU A 235 0.51 19.00 16.78
C LEU A 235 -0.08 19.45 15.43
N THR A 236 -0.93 18.64 14.79
CA THR A 236 -1.60 19.01 13.53
C THR A 236 -2.86 19.87 13.77
N LEU A 237 -3.53 19.69 14.91
CA LEU A 237 -4.63 20.55 15.36
C LEU A 237 -4.13 21.89 15.90
N ASN A 238 -3.08 21.85 16.72
CA ASN A 238 -2.47 23.00 17.38
C ASN A 238 -1.06 23.26 16.82
N PRO A 239 -0.94 23.74 15.56
CA PRO A 239 0.35 24.11 15.02
C PRO A 239 0.93 25.26 15.85
N ILE A 240 2.17 25.10 16.30
CA ILE A 240 2.95 26.19 16.90
C ILE A 240 3.03 27.29 15.85
N LYS A 241 2.65 28.52 16.24
CA LYS A 241 2.85 29.70 15.41
C LYS A 241 4.27 30.18 15.65
N ASP A 242 5.09 30.15 14.61
CA ASP A 242 6.37 30.86 14.52
C ASP A 242 6.15 32.38 14.45
#